data_AF-A0A5B9DM50-F1
#
_entry.id   AF-A0A5B9DM50-F1
#
_cell.length_a   1.000
_cell.length_b   1.000
_cell.length_c   1.000
_cell.angle_alpha   90.00
_cell.angle_beta   90.00
_cell.angle_gamma   90.00
#
_symmetry.space_group_name_H-M   'P 1'
#
loop_
_entity.id
_entity.type
_entity.pdbx_description
1 polymer ?
#
loop_
_entity_poly.entity_id
_entity_poly.type
_entity_poly.pdbx_seq_one_letter_code
_entity_poly.pdbx_strand_id
1 'polypeptide(L)'
;MSFSLDPISAISLKAEAKVLRDERARAGAPITHSAALELVARAHGFRDWNTARAALPERVATPVQVGERVKGTYLGQPFEGIVIGVNLMTDMQHYQVTVKFDDPVDVVTSELFSAFRQRVTSTVDVYGVSPARTGNGEPQMRLSRA
;
A
#
# COMPACT_ATOMS: atom_id res chain seq x y z
N MET A 1 -11.28 19.03 -2.24
CA MET A 1 -9.92 18.54 -1.98
C MET A 1 -9.86 17.09 -2.41
N SER A 2 -9.09 16.79 -3.45
CA SER A 2 -8.80 15.41 -3.86
C SER A 2 -7.77 14.85 -2.88
N PHE A 3 -8.19 14.03 -1.91
CA PHE A 3 -7.25 13.33 -1.06
C PHE A 3 -6.67 12.16 -1.86
N SER A 4 -5.42 12.29 -2.29
CA SER A 4 -4.69 11.13 -2.80
C SER A 4 -4.34 10.24 -1.60
N LEU A 5 -4.73 8.96 -1.68
CA LEU A 5 -4.31 7.94 -0.71
C LEU A 5 -2.94 7.34 -1.08
N ASP A 6 -2.32 7.82 -2.15
CA ASP A 6 -1.01 7.35 -2.55
C ASP A 6 0.05 7.79 -1.55
N PRO A 7 0.93 6.89 -1.11
CA PRO A 7 2.05 7.26 -0.26
C PRO A 7 2.98 8.26 -0.96
N ILE A 8 3.55 9.19 -0.16
CA ILE A 8 4.43 10.24 -0.62
C ILE A 8 5.61 9.63 -1.41
N SER A 9 5.66 10.00 -2.68
CA SER A 9 6.64 9.58 -3.69
C SER A 9 6.78 10.67 -4.74
N ALA A 10 7.87 10.64 -5.52
CA ALA A 10 8.05 11.62 -6.59
C ALA A 10 6.88 11.61 -7.59
N ILE A 11 6.30 10.44 -7.89
CA ILE A 11 5.12 10.33 -8.78
C ILE A 11 3.88 10.95 -8.12
N SER A 12 3.60 10.67 -6.85
CA SER A 12 2.43 11.23 -6.16
C SER A 12 2.48 12.77 -6.11
N LEU A 13 3.66 13.36 -5.82
CA LEU A 13 3.83 14.82 -5.77
C LEU A 13 3.70 15.45 -7.17
N LYS A 14 4.18 14.78 -8.23
CA LYS A 14 3.95 15.24 -9.62
C LYS A 14 2.46 15.23 -9.97
N ALA A 15 1.72 14.21 -9.55
CA ALA A 15 0.28 14.12 -9.78
C ALA A 15 -0.47 15.24 -9.03
N GLU A 16 -0.12 15.49 -7.77
CA GLU A 16 -0.65 16.61 -6.99
C GLU A 16 -0.34 17.96 -7.64
N ALA A 17 0.89 18.16 -8.12
CA ALA A 17 1.27 19.39 -8.81
C ALA A 17 0.48 19.61 -10.11
N LYS A 18 0.13 18.53 -10.84
CA LYS A 18 -0.75 18.62 -12.01
C LYS A 18 -2.15 19.09 -11.60
N VAL A 19 -2.73 18.49 -10.55
CA VAL A 19 -4.05 18.87 -10.03
C VAL A 19 -4.05 20.34 -9.57
N LEU A 20 -3.04 20.75 -8.80
CA LEU A 20 -2.88 22.13 -8.33
C LEU A 20 -2.82 23.12 -9.48
N ARG A 21 -2.07 22.80 -10.54
CA ARG A 21 -1.97 23.64 -11.73
C ARG A 21 -3.33 23.82 -12.42
N ASP A 22 -4.08 22.73 -12.57
CA ASP A 22 -5.40 22.75 -13.21
C ASP A 22 -6.46 23.47 -12.35
N GLU A 23 -6.35 23.40 -11.02
CA GLU A 23 -7.14 24.21 -10.08
C GLU A 23 -6.84 25.70 -10.20
N ARG A 24 -5.55 26.07 -10.23
CA ARG A 24 -5.10 27.47 -10.37
C ARG A 24 -5.51 28.09 -11.70
N ALA A 25 -5.46 27.30 -12.78
CA ALA A 25 -5.95 27.73 -14.09
C ALA A 25 -7.46 28.02 -14.06
N ARG A 26 -8.27 27.13 -13.43
CA ARG A 26 -9.72 27.34 -13.26
C ARG A 26 -10.05 28.56 -12.38
N ALA A 27 -9.20 28.86 -11.40
CA ALA A 27 -9.35 30.02 -10.53
C ALA A 27 -8.89 31.36 -11.16
N GLY A 28 -8.46 31.35 -12.43
CA GLY A 28 -8.01 32.56 -13.13
C GLY A 28 -6.60 33.03 -12.76
N ALA A 29 -5.83 32.22 -12.03
CA ALA A 29 -4.46 32.51 -11.62
C ALA A 29 -3.50 31.40 -12.09
N PRO A 30 -3.33 31.20 -13.41
CA PRO A 30 -2.56 30.09 -13.94
C PRO A 30 -1.10 30.15 -13.47
N ILE A 31 -0.55 28.99 -13.11
CA ILE A 31 0.86 28.82 -12.74
C ILE A 31 1.54 27.85 -13.72
N THR A 32 2.86 27.99 -13.88
CA THR A 32 3.64 27.02 -14.65
C THR A 32 3.69 25.68 -13.91
N HIS A 33 3.97 24.60 -14.64
CA HIS A 33 4.11 23.28 -14.03
C HIS A 33 5.28 23.24 -13.03
N SER A 34 6.40 23.90 -13.32
CA SER A 34 7.53 24.03 -12.40
C SER A 34 7.13 24.75 -11.11
N ALA A 35 6.38 25.85 -11.20
CA ALA A 35 5.88 26.56 -10.01
C ALA A 35 4.93 25.69 -9.17
N ALA A 36 4.10 24.87 -9.80
CA ALA A 36 3.24 23.92 -9.09
C ALA A 36 4.05 22.86 -8.32
N LEU A 37 5.11 22.31 -8.94
CA LEU A 37 6.00 21.34 -8.29
C LEU A 37 6.71 21.95 -7.07
N GLU A 38 7.19 23.18 -7.18
CA GLU A 38 7.82 23.90 -6.06
C GLU A 38 6.84 24.13 -4.89
N LEU A 39 5.60 24.52 -5.19
CA LEU A 39 4.57 24.73 -4.17
C LEU A 39 4.20 23.43 -3.44
N VAL A 40 4.03 22.34 -4.19
CA VAL A 40 3.73 21.03 -3.61
C VAL A 40 4.90 20.54 -2.75
N ALA A 41 6.15 20.64 -3.24
CA ALA A 41 7.32 20.25 -2.46
C ALA A 41 7.39 20.99 -1.11
N ARG A 42 7.13 22.30 -1.10
CA ARG A 42 7.09 23.11 0.13
C ARG A 42 5.93 22.76 1.05
N ALA A 43 4.76 22.43 0.51
CA ALA A 43 3.61 21.98 1.29
C ALA A 43 3.90 20.67 2.04
N HIS A 44 4.75 19.80 1.48
CA HIS A 44 5.23 18.56 2.11
C HIS A 44 6.52 18.75 2.94
N GLY A 45 6.95 20.01 3.19
CA GLY A 45 8.09 20.32 4.07
C GLY A 45 9.47 20.30 3.41
N PHE A 46 9.55 20.13 2.09
CA PHE A 46 10.82 20.20 1.35
C PHE A 46 11.16 21.65 0.96
N ARG A 47 12.45 21.95 0.76
CA ARG A 47 12.91 23.28 0.33
C ARG A 47 12.44 23.64 -1.08
N ASP A 48 12.62 22.70 -2.00
CA ASP A 48 12.34 22.80 -3.42
C ASP A 48 12.05 21.42 -4.03
N TRP A 49 11.58 21.41 -5.27
CA TRP A 49 11.25 20.17 -5.98
C TRP A 49 12.45 19.26 -6.17
N ASN A 50 13.64 19.81 -6.43
CA ASN A 50 14.85 19.01 -6.62
C ASN A 50 15.22 18.24 -5.36
N THR A 51 15.07 18.89 -4.20
CA THR A 51 15.28 18.27 -2.89
C THR A 51 14.25 17.17 -2.63
N ALA A 52 12.97 17.42 -2.90
CA ALA A 52 11.92 16.40 -2.77
C ALA A 52 12.19 15.19 -3.68
N ARG A 53 12.56 15.44 -4.95
CA ARG A 53 12.89 14.39 -5.93
C ARG A 53 14.12 13.57 -5.53
N ALA A 54 15.12 14.20 -4.92
CA ALA A 54 16.31 13.49 -4.44
C ALA A 54 16.04 12.67 -3.16
N ALA A 55 15.12 13.13 -2.31
CA ALA A 55 14.80 12.50 -1.04
C ALA A 55 13.75 11.39 -1.15
N LEU A 56 12.84 11.46 -2.12
CA LEU A 56 11.73 10.53 -2.27
C LEU A 56 12.01 9.43 -3.29
N PRO A 57 11.52 8.20 -3.05
CA PRO A 57 11.53 7.17 -4.09
C PRO A 57 10.62 7.58 -5.25
N GLU A 58 10.93 7.10 -6.46
CA GLU A 58 10.08 7.37 -7.64
C GLU A 58 8.65 6.81 -7.41
N ARG A 59 8.56 5.65 -6.77
CA ARG A 59 7.32 5.00 -6.34
C ARG A 59 7.56 4.30 -5.01
N VAL A 60 6.65 4.41 -4.05
CA VAL A 60 6.72 3.55 -2.85
C VAL A 60 6.30 2.14 -3.27
N ALA A 61 7.22 1.19 -3.16
CA ALA A 61 6.91 -0.20 -3.40
C ALA A 61 6.00 -0.69 -2.27
N THR A 62 4.74 -0.92 -2.61
CA THR A 62 3.74 -1.51 -1.72
C THR A 62 3.43 -2.91 -2.25
N PRO A 63 3.30 -3.92 -1.38
CA PRO A 63 2.99 -5.27 -1.82
C PRO A 63 1.64 -5.28 -2.55
N VAL A 64 0.65 -4.56 -1.98
CA VAL A 64 -0.73 -4.47 -2.46
C VAL A 64 -1.39 -3.15 -2.05
N GLN A 65 -2.52 -2.84 -2.66
CA GLN A 65 -3.38 -1.68 -2.38
C GLN A 65 -4.76 -2.10 -1.87
N VAL A 66 -5.43 -1.21 -1.13
CA VAL A 66 -6.83 -1.42 -0.71
C VAL A 66 -7.73 -1.49 -1.95
N GLY A 67 -8.62 -2.48 -1.99
CA GLY A 67 -9.48 -2.79 -3.12
C GLY A 67 -8.85 -3.74 -4.14
N GLU A 68 -7.57 -4.06 -4.02
CA GLU A 68 -6.88 -4.96 -4.93
C GLU A 68 -7.25 -6.43 -4.68
N ARG A 69 -7.40 -7.19 -5.76
CA ARG A 69 -7.59 -8.64 -5.73
C ARG A 69 -6.26 -9.34 -5.49
N VAL A 70 -6.28 -10.29 -4.57
CA VAL A 70 -5.08 -10.99 -4.13
C VAL A 70 -5.33 -12.49 -4.01
N LYS A 71 -4.26 -13.25 -4.17
CA LYS A 71 -4.23 -14.69 -3.94
C LYS A 71 -2.96 -15.07 -3.19
N GLY A 72 -2.97 -16.23 -2.57
CA GLY A 72 -1.77 -16.74 -1.89
C GLY A 72 -2.09 -17.79 -0.85
N THR A 73 -1.29 -17.83 0.21
CA THR A 73 -1.47 -18.77 1.31
C THR A 73 -1.49 -18.05 2.66
N TYR A 74 -2.36 -18.52 3.55
CA TYR A 74 -2.43 -18.10 4.95
C TYR A 74 -2.39 -19.34 5.84
N LEU A 75 -1.39 -19.43 6.72
CA LEU A 75 -1.12 -20.60 7.55
C LEU A 75 -1.07 -21.91 6.75
N GLY A 76 -0.52 -21.84 5.53
CA GLY A 76 -0.42 -22.97 4.60
C GLY A 76 -1.66 -23.22 3.74
N GLN A 77 -2.78 -22.53 4.00
CA GLN A 77 -4.04 -22.73 3.29
C GLN A 77 -4.20 -21.73 2.16
N PRO A 78 -4.58 -22.16 0.94
CA PRO A 78 -4.75 -21.26 -0.19
C PRO A 78 -5.95 -20.35 0.01
N PHE A 79 -5.84 -19.10 -0.47
CA PHE A 79 -6.96 -18.17 -0.48
C PHE A 79 -6.97 -17.31 -1.74
N GLU A 80 -8.15 -16.82 -2.08
CA GLU A 80 -8.38 -15.68 -2.95
C GLU A 80 -9.25 -14.66 -2.21
N GLY A 81 -9.06 -13.37 -2.49
CA GLY A 81 -9.80 -12.34 -1.80
C GLY A 81 -9.48 -10.92 -2.24
N ILE A 82 -9.94 -9.97 -1.43
CA ILE A 82 -9.74 -8.55 -1.63
C ILE A 82 -9.05 -7.92 -0.42
N VAL A 83 -8.11 -7.04 -0.68
CA VAL A 83 -7.46 -6.26 0.37
C VAL A 83 -8.42 -5.17 0.83
N ILE A 84 -8.72 -5.15 2.13
CA ILE A 84 -9.63 -4.18 2.74
C ILE A 84 -8.93 -3.22 3.71
N GLY A 85 -7.62 -3.39 3.92
CA GLY A 85 -6.80 -2.47 4.71
C GLY A 85 -5.32 -2.71 4.49
N VAL A 86 -4.53 -1.63 4.45
CA VAL A 86 -3.07 -1.65 4.39
C VAL A 86 -2.55 -0.54 5.30
N ASN A 87 -1.69 -0.89 6.27
CA ASN A 87 -1.01 0.06 7.14
C ASN A 87 0.50 -0.12 7.02
N LEU A 88 1.26 0.95 6.80
CA LEU A 88 2.73 0.94 6.90
C LEU A 88 3.14 0.87 8.37
N MET A 89 3.97 -0.11 8.72
CA MET A 89 4.50 -0.27 10.08
C MET A 89 5.57 0.78 10.38
N THR A 90 5.82 1.07 11.65
CA THR A 90 6.76 2.11 12.10
C THR A 90 8.20 1.91 11.59
N ASP A 91 8.60 0.68 11.27
CA ASP A 91 9.90 0.37 10.69
C ASP A 91 10.06 0.77 9.21
N MET A 92 8.99 1.24 8.57
CA MET A 92 8.94 1.64 7.16
C MET A 92 9.31 0.53 6.17
N GLN A 93 9.37 -0.74 6.61
CA GLN A 93 9.73 -1.90 5.78
C GLN A 93 8.60 -2.93 5.69
N HIS A 94 7.72 -2.97 6.70
CA HIS A 94 6.63 -3.92 6.76
C HIS A 94 5.27 -3.25 6.61
N TYR A 95 4.32 -4.02 6.11
CA TYR A 95 2.94 -3.62 5.90
C TYR A 95 2.03 -4.56 6.67
N GLN A 96 1.13 -4.02 7.48
CA GLN A 96 0.01 -4.78 8.01
C GLN A 96 -1.13 -4.75 6.98
N VAL A 97 -1.42 -5.91 6.40
CA VAL A 97 -2.44 -6.08 5.36
C VAL A 97 -3.63 -6.84 5.94
N THR A 98 -4.84 -6.32 5.72
CA THR A 98 -6.08 -7.01 6.04
C THR A 98 -6.74 -7.49 4.75
N VAL A 99 -6.93 -8.80 4.65
CA VAL A 99 -7.54 -9.45 3.49
C VAL A 99 -8.88 -10.05 3.91
N LYS A 100 -9.89 -9.82 3.09
CA LYS A 100 -11.16 -10.55 3.14
C LYS A 100 -11.12 -11.62 2.05
N PHE A 101 -11.11 -12.88 2.45
CA PHE A 101 -11.26 -14.01 1.55
C PHE A 101 -12.66 -14.05 0.96
N ASP A 102 -12.77 -14.56 -0.26
CA ASP A 102 -14.07 -14.72 -0.92
C ASP A 102 -14.92 -15.71 -0.14
N ASP A 103 -14.38 -16.90 0.07
CA ASP A 103 -14.97 -17.96 0.88
C ASP A 103 -14.24 -18.08 2.23
N PRO A 104 -14.94 -18.45 3.32
CA PRO A 104 -14.29 -18.78 4.59
C PRO A 104 -13.30 -19.94 4.42
N VAL A 105 -12.05 -19.74 4.82
CA VAL A 105 -10.98 -20.74 4.75
C VAL A 105 -10.76 -21.35 6.13
N ASP A 106 -10.70 -22.68 6.22
CA ASP A 106 -10.28 -23.36 7.45
C ASP A 106 -8.77 -23.21 7.61
N VAL A 107 -8.31 -22.49 8.64
CA VAL A 107 -6.89 -22.14 8.78
C VAL A 107 -6.07 -23.17 9.56
N VAL A 108 -6.67 -24.30 9.92
CA VAL A 108 -6.00 -25.41 10.60
C VAL A 108 -6.00 -26.66 9.71
N THR A 109 -5.01 -27.51 9.90
CA THR A 109 -4.84 -28.76 9.14
C THR A 109 -5.27 -30.00 9.92
N SER A 110 -5.82 -29.84 11.13
CA SER A 110 -6.20 -30.96 12.00
C SER A 110 -7.52 -31.60 11.56
N GLU A 111 -7.61 -32.93 11.61
CA GLU A 111 -8.86 -33.66 11.34
C GLU A 111 -9.90 -33.53 12.47
N LEU A 112 -9.46 -33.11 13.67
CA LEU A 112 -10.29 -33.10 14.87
C LEU A 112 -10.80 -31.69 15.23
N PHE A 113 -10.34 -30.67 14.51
CA PHE A 113 -10.61 -29.27 14.84
C PHE A 113 -10.64 -28.40 13.58
N SER A 114 -11.64 -27.53 13.49
CA SER A 114 -11.78 -26.54 12.42
C SER A 114 -11.79 -25.12 12.98
N ALA A 115 -11.17 -24.20 12.26
CA ALA A 115 -11.12 -22.78 12.57
C ALA A 115 -11.26 -21.95 11.29
N PHE A 116 -12.49 -21.71 10.87
CA PHE A 116 -12.75 -20.89 9.69
C PHE A 116 -12.43 -19.41 9.93
N ARG A 117 -11.78 -18.78 8.95
CA ARG A 117 -11.55 -17.35 8.88
C ARG A 117 -11.91 -16.87 7.48
N GLN A 118 -12.68 -15.79 7.42
CA GLN A 118 -12.94 -15.08 6.16
C GLN A 118 -12.22 -13.73 6.11
N ARG A 119 -11.83 -13.18 7.26
CA ARG A 119 -11.05 -11.95 7.35
C ARG A 119 -9.83 -12.19 8.20
N VAL A 120 -8.66 -11.87 7.66
CA VAL A 120 -7.37 -12.03 8.34
C VAL A 120 -6.55 -10.77 8.23
N THR A 121 -5.74 -10.51 9.23
CA THR A 121 -4.76 -9.42 9.23
C THR A 121 -3.39 -10.05 9.45
N SER A 122 -2.43 -9.71 8.59
CA SER A 122 -1.06 -10.21 8.68
C SER A 122 -0.05 -9.12 8.32
N THR A 123 1.10 -9.18 8.96
CA THR A 123 2.25 -8.36 8.58
C THR A 123 3.00 -9.05 7.44
N VAL A 124 3.33 -8.31 6.39
CA VAL A 124 4.10 -8.76 5.22
C VAL A 124 5.17 -7.73 4.86
N ASP A 125 6.23 -8.18 4.21
CA ASP A 125 7.23 -7.30 3.59
C ASP A 125 6.75 -6.74 2.24
N VAL A 126 7.63 -6.01 1.56
CA VAL A 126 7.37 -5.45 0.22
C VAL A 126 7.07 -6.52 -0.85
N TYR A 127 7.49 -7.77 -0.63
CA TYR A 127 7.26 -8.90 -1.53
C TYR A 127 5.98 -9.67 -1.20
N GLY A 128 5.20 -9.22 -0.21
CA GLY A 128 3.98 -9.89 0.22
C GLY A 128 4.23 -11.13 1.07
N VAL A 129 5.42 -11.26 1.67
CA VAL A 129 5.80 -12.41 2.50
C VAL A 129 5.85 -12.02 3.97
N SER A 130 5.22 -12.81 4.83
CA SER A 130 5.25 -12.56 6.26
C SER A 130 6.62 -12.89 6.87
N PRO A 131 7.19 -12.02 7.73
CA PRO A 131 8.38 -12.37 8.49
C PRO A 131 8.08 -13.42 9.58
N ALA A 132 6.82 -13.49 10.05
CA ALA A 132 6.38 -14.50 11.01
C ALA A 132 6.23 -15.85 10.32
N ARG A 133 6.72 -16.91 10.97
CA ARG A 133 6.70 -18.28 10.45
C ARG A 133 5.82 -19.20 11.30
N THR A 134 5.28 -20.22 10.66
CA THR A 134 4.61 -21.36 11.31
C THR A 134 5.64 -22.33 11.91
N GLY A 135 5.19 -23.30 12.72
CA GLY A 135 6.09 -24.26 13.35
C GLY A 135 6.90 -25.13 12.38
N ASN A 136 6.46 -25.26 11.13
CA ASN A 136 7.18 -25.93 10.04
C ASN A 136 8.11 -25.00 9.23
N GLY A 137 8.30 -23.75 9.67
CA GLY A 137 9.25 -22.80 9.06
C GLY A 137 8.72 -22.02 7.86
N GLU A 138 7.51 -22.28 7.37
CA GLU A 138 6.91 -21.49 6.29
C GLU A 138 6.38 -20.13 6.79
N PRO A 139 6.38 -19.07 5.97
CA PRO A 139 5.72 -17.81 6.29
C PRO A 139 4.23 -18.01 6.60
N GLN A 140 3.73 -17.30 7.62
CA GLN A 140 2.31 -17.33 7.98
C GLN A 140 1.41 -16.77 6.88
N MET A 141 1.91 -15.84 6.08
CA MET A 141 1.21 -15.33 4.91
C MET A 141 2.18 -15.17 3.76
N ARG A 142 1.73 -15.58 2.57
CA ARG A 142 2.28 -15.17 1.28
C ARG A 142 1.12 -14.63 0.47
N LEU A 143 1.26 -13.44 -0.10
CA LEU A 143 0.24 -12.86 -0.96
C LEU A 143 0.87 -12.28 -2.21
N SER A 144 0.13 -12.34 -3.30
CA SER A 144 0.46 -11.69 -4.56
C SER A 144 -0.80 -11.17 -5.22
N ARG A 145 -0.62 -10.26 -6.18
CA ARG A 145 -1.70 -9.68 -6.96
C ARG A 145 -2.30 -10.78 -7.84
N ALA A 146 -3.64 -10.85 -7.88
CA ALA A 146 -4.36 -11.92 -8.56
C ALA A 146 -4.24 -11.83 -10.08
#